data_AF-A0MFE1-F1
#
_entry.id   AF-A0MFE1-F1
#
_cell.length_a   1.000
_cell.length_b   1.000
_cell.length_c   1.000
_cell.angle_alpha   90.00
_cell.angle_beta   90.00
_cell.angle_gamma   90.00
#
_symmetry.space_group_name_H-M   'P 1'
#
loop_
_entity.id
_entity.type
_entity.pdbx_description
1 polymer ?
#
loop_
_entity_poly.entity_id
_entity_poly.type
_entity_poly.pdbx_seq_one_letter_code
_entity_poly.pdbx_strand_id
1 'polypeptide(L)'
;MSFPVVATSFGVSQSGSQAGKKKGGYVNYEVEPGFTIRMRQNIDPTTDPKILKRIISNRVAAQKSRWKKVQYLDALVKRSMELQREVSELRSQLAITSEQKRYR
;
A
#
# COMPACT_ATOMS: atom_id res chain seq x y z
N MET A 1 -7.27 -22.99 -13.35
CA MET A 1 -7.36 -23.03 -11.87
C MET A 1 -8.32 -21.93 -11.42
N SER A 2 -9.58 -22.28 -11.13
CA SER A 2 -10.58 -21.37 -10.57
C SER A 2 -10.55 -21.49 -9.05
N PHE A 3 -10.18 -20.42 -8.35
CA PHE A 3 -10.09 -20.43 -6.89
C PHE A 3 -11.45 -20.11 -6.24
N PRO A 4 -11.84 -20.81 -5.16
CA PRO A 4 -13.14 -20.62 -4.52
C PRO A 4 -13.20 -19.27 -3.80
N VAL A 5 -14.28 -18.51 -4.03
CA VAL A 5 -14.57 -17.27 -3.31
C VAL A 5 -15.14 -17.62 -1.94
N VAL A 6 -14.30 -17.62 -0.91
CA VAL A 6 -14.76 -17.84 0.48
C VAL A 6 -15.02 -16.47 1.13
N ALA A 7 -16.29 -16.12 1.26
CA ALA A 7 -16.71 -14.90 1.96
C ALA A 7 -16.71 -15.16 3.48
N THR A 8 -15.62 -14.85 4.18
CA THR A 8 -15.59 -14.83 5.65
C THR A 8 -16.21 -13.53 6.16
N SER A 9 -17.37 -13.61 6.81
CA SER A 9 -17.99 -12.48 7.48
C SER A 9 -17.47 -12.40 8.93
N PHE A 10 -16.55 -11.47 9.19
CA PHE A 10 -16.16 -11.16 10.57
C PHE A 10 -17.08 -10.07 11.11
N GLY A 11 -17.97 -10.45 12.04
CA GLY A 11 -18.85 -9.52 12.76
C GLY A 11 -18.05 -8.68 13.75
N VAL A 12 -18.04 -7.36 13.56
CA VAL A 12 -17.55 -6.42 14.57
C VAL A 12 -18.64 -6.26 15.63
N SER A 13 -18.34 -6.67 16.86
CA SER A 13 -19.18 -6.39 18.02
C SER A 13 -19.03 -4.91 18.39
N GLN A 14 -20.13 -4.14 18.30
CA GLN A 14 -20.22 -2.82 18.92
C GLN A 14 -21.52 -2.73 19.72
N SER A 15 -21.35 -2.51 21.01
CA SER A 15 -22.36 -2.09 21.98
C SER A 15 -22.90 -0.71 21.63
N GLY A 16 -24.19 -0.48 21.90
CA GLY A 16 -24.78 0.86 21.97
C GLY A 16 -25.69 1.27 20.81
N SER A 17 -26.99 1.06 21.02
CA SER A 17 -28.13 1.96 20.75
C SER A 17 -28.29 2.66 19.39
N GLN A 18 -29.31 2.17 18.67
CA GLN A 18 -30.37 2.88 17.93
C GLN A 18 -30.10 3.52 16.54
N ALA A 19 -31.16 3.37 15.71
CA ALA A 19 -31.50 4.05 14.45
C ALA A 19 -30.78 3.61 13.16
N GLY A 20 -31.44 2.70 12.42
CA GLY A 20 -31.56 2.77 10.95
C GLY A 20 -30.32 2.55 10.08
N LYS A 21 -29.22 1.98 10.59
CA LYS A 21 -28.00 1.81 9.79
C LYS A 21 -28.11 0.55 8.92
N LYS A 22 -28.26 0.73 7.60
CA LYS A 22 -27.98 -0.31 6.59
C LYS A 22 -26.62 -0.92 6.96
N LYS A 23 -26.64 -2.15 7.51
CA LYS A 23 -25.46 -2.89 7.96
C LYS A 23 -24.64 -3.23 6.71
N GLY A 24 -23.81 -2.30 6.25
CA GLY A 24 -22.91 -2.52 5.14
C GLY A 24 -21.82 -3.48 5.60
N GLY A 25 -22.01 -4.77 5.35
CA GLY A 25 -20.98 -5.77 5.58
C GLY A 25 -19.76 -5.46 4.73
N TYR A 26 -18.59 -5.85 5.22
CA TYR A 26 -17.36 -5.78 4.45
C TYR A 26 -17.12 -7.15 3.81
N VAL A 27 -17.11 -7.21 2.47
CA VAL A 27 -16.63 -8.41 1.77
C VAL A 27 -15.13 -8.27 1.63
N ASN A 28 -14.38 -9.23 2.17
CA ASN A 28 -12.94 -9.34 1.97
C ASN A 28 -12.71 -10.10 0.67
N TYR A 29 -12.01 -9.48 -0.29
CA TYR A 29 -11.49 -10.19 -1.46
C TYR A 29 -10.02 -10.51 -1.20
N GLU A 30 -9.69 -11.79 -1.14
CA GLU A 30 -8.32 -12.28 -1.14
C GLU A 30 -7.84 -12.33 -2.59
N VAL A 31 -6.79 -11.57 -2.90
CA VAL A 31 -6.14 -11.63 -4.22
C VAL A 31 -4.73 -12.20 -4.10
N GLU A 32 -4.02 -11.85 -3.02
CA GLU A 32 -2.68 -12.31 -2.70
C GLU A 32 -2.61 -12.58 -1.20
N PRO A 33 -1.79 -13.55 -0.73
CA PRO A 33 -1.58 -13.77 0.70
C PRO A 33 -1.20 -12.47 1.40
N GLY A 34 -2.06 -11.99 2.31
CA GLY A 34 -1.85 -10.75 3.08
C GLY A 34 -2.46 -9.47 2.48
N PHE A 35 -3.14 -9.53 1.33
CA PHE A 35 -3.80 -8.36 0.73
C PHE A 35 -5.33 -8.54 0.69
N THR A 36 -5.98 -8.28 1.81
CA THR A 36 -7.46 -8.35 1.95
C THR A 36 -8.10 -6.99 1.68
N ILE A 37 -8.95 -6.91 0.67
CA ILE A 37 -9.64 -5.66 0.32
C ILE A 37 -11.02 -5.63 0.94
N ARG A 38 -11.24 -4.69 1.84
CA ARG A 38 -12.56 -4.42 2.44
C ARG A 38 -13.44 -3.66 1.46
N MET A 39 -14.42 -4.34 0.88
CA MET A 39 -15.48 -3.74 0.06
C MET A 39 -16.72 -3.49 0.91
N ARG A 40 -17.14 -2.23 1.03
CA ARG A 40 -18.43 -1.88 1.65
C ARG A 40 -19.54 -2.37 0.71
N GLN A 41 -20.43 -3.23 1.21
CA GLN A 41 -21.58 -3.81 0.51
C GLN A 41 -22.62 -2.77 0.05
N ASN A 42 -22.29 -1.96 -0.95
CA ASN A 42 -23.28 -1.27 -1.78
C ASN A 42 -23.14 -1.72 -3.24
N ILE A 43 -22.77 -2.98 -3.46
CA ILE A 43 -22.83 -3.57 -4.78
C ILE A 43 -24.28 -4.02 -4.94
N ASP A 44 -25.00 -3.39 -5.87
CA ASP A 44 -26.34 -3.81 -6.23
C ASP A 44 -26.26 -5.25 -6.77
N PRO A 45 -26.97 -6.23 -6.17
CA PRO A 45 -26.98 -7.62 -6.63
C PRO A 45 -27.47 -7.77 -8.07
N THR A 46 -28.09 -6.74 -8.64
CA THR A 46 -28.55 -6.66 -10.04
C THR A 46 -27.44 -6.23 -11.01
N THR A 47 -26.24 -5.87 -10.52
CA THR A 47 -25.12 -5.43 -11.36
C THR A 47 -24.55 -6.57 -12.20
N ASP A 48 -24.31 -6.32 -13.49
CA ASP A 48 -23.66 -7.30 -14.37
C ASP A 48 -22.37 -7.88 -13.77
N PRO A 49 -22.19 -9.21 -13.80
CA PRO A 49 -21.05 -9.87 -13.16
C PRO A 49 -19.70 -9.43 -13.76
N LYS A 50 -19.69 -9.01 -15.03
CA LYS A 50 -18.49 -8.47 -15.71
C LYS A 50 -18.06 -7.13 -15.10
N ILE A 51 -19.02 -6.25 -14.82
CA ILE A 51 -18.77 -4.94 -14.21
C ILE A 51 -18.28 -5.14 -12.78
N LEU A 52 -18.92 -6.05 -12.03
CA LEU A 52 -18.52 -6.37 -10.66
C LEU A 52 -17.06 -6.87 -10.59
N LYS A 53 -16.68 -7.84 -11.44
CA LYS A 53 -15.30 -8.32 -11.53
C LYS A 53 -14.32 -7.18 -11.81
N ARG A 54 -14.65 -6.28 -12.75
CA ARG A 54 -13.82 -5.12 -13.09
C ARG A 54 -13.63 -4.16 -11.91
N ILE A 55 -14.71 -3.86 -11.18
CA ILE A 55 -14.66 -2.97 -10.00
C ILE A 55 -13.73 -3.56 -8.94
N ILE A 56 -13.86 -4.86 -8.65
CA ILE A 56 -13.02 -5.55 -7.69
C ILE A 56 -11.56 -5.52 -8.15
N SER A 57 -11.27 -5.99 -9.36
CA SER A 57 -9.90 -6.03 -9.90
C SER A 57 -9.24 -4.65 -9.93
N ASN A 58 -9.95 -3.59 -10.31
CA ASN A 58 -9.39 -2.24 -10.33
C ASN A 58 -9.06 -1.74 -8.91
N ARG A 59 -9.94 -2.03 -7.94
CA ARG A 59 -9.67 -1.65 -6.55
C ARG A 59 -8.44 -2.35 -6.00
N VAL A 60 -8.25 -3.61 -6.36
CA VAL A 60 -7.04 -4.38 -6.04
C VAL A 60 -5.81 -3.76 -6.65
N ALA A 61 -5.84 -3.51 -7.96
CA ALA A 61 -4.74 -2.89 -8.66
C ALA A 61 -4.38 -1.52 -8.06
N ALA A 62 -5.38 -0.71 -7.73
CA ALA A 62 -5.18 0.60 -7.10
C ALA A 62 -4.54 0.51 -5.71
N GLN A 63 -4.99 -0.42 -4.86
CA GLN A 63 -4.38 -0.62 -3.54
C GLN A 63 -2.95 -1.16 -3.65
N LYS A 64 -2.69 -2.13 -4.54
CA LYS A 64 -1.34 -2.65 -4.82
C LYS A 64 -0.43 -1.55 -5.35
N SER A 65 -0.94 -0.68 -6.22
CA SER A 65 -0.22 0.49 -6.73
C SER A 65 0.16 1.46 -5.61
N ARG A 66 -0.78 1.79 -4.71
CA ARG A 66 -0.52 2.63 -3.54
C ARG A 66 0.57 2.05 -2.64
N TRP A 67 0.50 0.75 -2.35
CA TRP A 67 1.49 0.07 -1.52
C TRP A 67 2.89 0.11 -2.17
N LYS A 68 2.99 -0.22 -3.46
CA LYS A 68 4.25 -0.11 -4.21
C LYS A 68 4.81 1.31 -4.23
N LYS A 69 3.94 2.33 -4.33
CA LYS A 69 4.36 3.74 -4.28
C LYS A 69 5.01 4.08 -2.94
N VAL A 70 4.44 3.63 -1.82
CA VAL A 70 5.03 3.82 -0.49
C VAL A 70 6.40 3.17 -0.41
N GLN A 71 6.52 1.90 -0.84
CA GLN A 71 7.81 1.20 -0.85
C GLN A 71 8.86 1.89 -1.72
N TYR A 72 8.45 2.40 -2.88
CA TYR A 72 9.35 3.14 -3.78
C TYR A 72 9.82 4.46 -3.14
N LEU A 73 8.93 5.19 -2.46
CA LEU A 73 9.31 6.39 -1.71
C LEU A 73 10.31 6.05 -0.60
N ASP A 74 10.08 4.99 0.17
CA ASP A 74 11.01 4.55 1.22
C ASP A 74 12.39 4.18 0.64
N ALA A 75 12.41 3.50 -0.51
CA ALA A 75 13.65 3.18 -1.21
C ALA A 75 14.39 4.43 -1.69
N LEU A 76 13.67 5.45 -2.21
CA LEU A 76 14.26 6.73 -2.60
C LEU A 76 14.85 7.48 -1.41
N VAL A 77 14.15 7.52 -0.27
CA VAL A 77 14.65 8.16 0.95
C VAL A 77 15.95 7.50 1.41
N LYS A 78 16.01 6.16 1.43
CA LYS A 78 17.23 5.43 1.79
C LYS A 78 18.38 5.76 0.85
N ARG A 79 18.14 5.73 -0.47
CA ARG A 79 19.16 6.04 -1.48
C ARG A 79 19.64 7.49 -1.38
N SER A 80 18.75 8.43 -1.09
CA SER A 80 19.11 9.83 -0.87
C SER A 80 20.04 9.99 0.35
N MET A 81 19.75 9.29 1.45
CA MET A 81 20.59 9.32 2.64
C MET A 81 21.97 8.71 2.38
N GLU A 82 22.04 7.61 1.63
CA GLU A 82 23.29 6.96 1.24
C GLU A 82 24.17 7.88 0.39
N LEU A 83 23.61 8.48 -0.66
CA LEU A 83 24.31 9.44 -1.51
C LEU A 83 24.78 10.67 -0.71
N GLN A 84 23.97 11.16 0.23
CA GLN A 84 24.36 12.30 1.06
C GLN A 84 25.55 11.96 1.98
N ARG A 85 25.64 10.72 2.48
CA ARG A 85 26.81 10.26 3.25
C ARG A 85 28.04 10.19 2.36
N GLU A 86 27.94 9.57 1.19
CA GLU A 86 29.04 9.45 0.23
C GLU A 86 29.58 10.84 -0.18
N VAL A 87 28.70 11.80 -0.47
CA VAL A 87 29.11 13.18 -0.77
C VAL A 87 29.81 13.83 0.43
N SER A 88 29.37 13.56 1.64
CA SER A 88 29.99 14.12 2.85
C SER A 88 31.39 13.54 3.09
N GLU A 89 31.57 12.24 2.86
CA GLU A 89 32.86 11.55 2.92
C GLU A 89 33.83 12.05 1.84
N LEU A 90 33.36 12.20 0.60
CA LEU A 90 34.19 12.74 -0.48
C LEU A 90 34.60 14.19 -0.20
N ARG A 91 33.70 15.00 0.38
CA ARG A 91 34.02 16.38 0.79
C ARG A 91 35.10 16.43 1.87
N SER A 92 35.04 15.55 2.87
CA SER A 92 36.06 15.52 3.92
C SER A 92 37.42 15.08 3.37
N GLN A 93 37.44 14.05 2.51
CA GLN A 93 38.67 13.60 1.83
C GLN A 93 39.26 14.68 0.94
N LEU A 94 38.41 15.42 0.21
CA LEU A 94 38.84 16.54 -0.62
C LEU A 94 39.46 17.66 0.23
N ALA A 95 38.83 18.01 1.35
CA ALA A 95 39.34 19.02 2.27
C ALA A 95 40.74 18.65 2.77
N ILE A 96 40.91 17.42 3.29
CA ILE A 96 42.20 16.90 3.77
C ILE A 96 43.26 16.95 2.65
N THR A 97 42.91 16.47 1.47
CA THR A 97 43.83 16.46 0.32
C THR A 97 44.21 17.87 -0.13
N SER A 98 43.26 18.82 -0.08
CA SER A 98 43.50 20.22 -0.41
C SER A 98 44.43 20.91 0.58
N GLU A 99 44.30 20.61 1.88
CA GLU A 99 45.21 21.09 2.92
C GLU A 99 46.60 20.50 2.75
N GLN A 100 46.71 19.18 2.53
CA GLN A 100 48.00 18.53 2.27
C GLN A 100 48.74 19.14 1.08
N LYS A 101 48.02 19.50 0.01
CA LYS A 101 48.59 20.20 -1.15
C LYS A 101 49.01 21.63 -0.88
N ARG A 102 48.40 22.30 0.11
CA ARG A 102 48.78 23.67 0.51
C ARG A 102 50.06 23.73 1.34
N TYR A 103 50.35 22.66 2.09
CA TYR A 103 51.54 22.57 2.96
C TYR A 103 52.72 21.81 2.32
N ARG A 104 52.59 21.36 1.07
CA ARG A 104 53.68 20.83 0.24
C ARG A 104 54.14 21.89 -0.75
#